data_AF-A0A6A2S689-F1
#
_entry.id   AF-A0A6A2S689-F1
#
_cell.length_a   1.000
_cell.length_b   1.000
_cell.length_c   1.000
_cell.angle_alpha   90.00
_cell.angle_beta   90.00
_cell.angle_gamma   90.00
#
_symmetry.space_group_name_H-M   'P 1'
#
loop_
_entity.id
_entity.type
_entity.pdbx_description
1 polymer ?
#
loop_
_entity_poly.entity_id
_entity_poly.type
_entity_poly.pdbx_seq_one_letter_code
_entity_poly.pdbx_strand_id
1 'polypeptide(L)'
;MMARYFYAFRWAYGIGATWDDGSWPGSLRVFDSRAERDAWVADDVFDGNWHREAITAKEARHIMADTVIGFDNDMAARYDGSRSAVERYAPTAELVRAWRRIDMQLNPVAYMGE
;
A
#
# COMPACT_ATOMS: atom_id res chain seq x y z
N MET A 1 22.69 -3.23 -3.45
CA MET A 1 21.90 -2.31 -4.31
C MET A 1 20.52 -2.16 -3.65
N MET A 2 20.15 -0.96 -3.19
CA MET A 2 18.79 -0.74 -2.64
C MET A 2 17.78 -0.94 -3.77
N ALA A 3 16.83 -1.85 -3.59
CA ALA A 3 15.72 -2.01 -4.52
C ALA A 3 14.95 -0.68 -4.60
N ARG A 4 14.83 -0.13 -5.80
CA ARG A 4 14.08 1.11 -6.05
C ARG A 4 12.69 0.72 -6.52
N TYR A 5 11.72 0.80 -5.62
CA TYR A 5 10.31 0.59 -5.95
C TYR A 5 9.64 1.87 -6.44
N PHE A 6 8.55 1.70 -7.16
CA PHE A 6 7.67 2.76 -7.64
C PHE A 6 6.26 2.50 -7.12
N TYR A 7 5.52 3.56 -6.80
CA TYR A 7 4.29 3.44 -6.05
C TYR A 7 3.15 4.13 -6.77
N ALA A 8 1.97 3.53 -6.68
CA ALA A 8 0.72 4.16 -7.06
C ALA A 8 -0.37 3.77 -6.06
N PHE A 9 -1.45 4.54 -6.04
CA PHE A 9 -2.61 4.28 -5.21
C PHE A 9 -3.84 4.11 -6.09
N ARG A 10 -4.68 3.12 -5.76
CA ARG A 10 -6.01 2.96 -6.32
C ARG A 10 -7.03 3.54 -5.33
N TRP A 11 -7.53 4.72 -5.60
CA TRP A 11 -8.58 5.38 -4.83
C TRP A 11 -9.91 4.63 -4.98
N ALA A 12 -10.65 4.46 -3.89
CA ALA A 12 -11.96 3.80 -3.92
C ALA A 12 -13.07 4.74 -4.44
N TYR A 13 -12.95 6.03 -4.13
CA TYR A 13 -13.97 7.06 -4.46
C TYR A 13 -13.41 8.20 -5.32
N GLY A 14 -12.32 7.89 -6.04
CA GLY A 14 -11.61 8.81 -6.90
C GLY A 14 -10.53 9.63 -6.20
N ILE A 15 -9.64 10.22 -7.00
CA ILE A 15 -8.47 10.96 -6.52
C ILE A 15 -8.88 12.08 -5.56
N GLY A 16 -8.20 12.15 -4.42
CA GLY A 16 -8.37 13.19 -3.41
C GLY A 16 -9.48 12.94 -2.38
N ALA A 17 -10.22 11.83 -2.49
CA ALA A 17 -11.17 11.44 -1.45
C ALA A 17 -10.43 11.03 -0.17
N THR A 18 -10.85 11.53 1.00
CA THR A 18 -10.29 11.13 2.31
C THR A 18 -11.41 10.73 3.25
N TRP A 19 -11.13 9.79 4.15
CA TRP A 19 -11.99 9.54 5.31
C TRP A 19 -11.93 10.70 6.31
N ASP A 20 -12.86 10.72 7.28
CA ASP A 20 -12.95 11.76 8.31
C ASP A 20 -11.68 11.85 9.19
N ASP A 21 -10.95 10.74 9.31
CA ASP A 21 -9.67 10.67 10.03
C ASP A 21 -8.47 11.09 9.17
N GLY A 22 -8.70 11.51 7.93
CA GLY A 22 -7.67 11.90 6.96
C GLY A 22 -6.99 10.74 6.25
N SER A 23 -7.35 9.48 6.55
CA SER A 23 -6.81 8.31 5.85
C SER A 23 -7.38 8.16 4.44
N TRP A 24 -6.63 7.49 3.57
CA TRP A 24 -6.99 7.40 2.14
C TRP A 24 -7.79 6.13 1.86
N PRO A 25 -9.04 6.24 1.36
CA PRO A 25 -9.85 5.11 0.96
C PRO A 25 -9.29 4.50 -0.33
N GLY A 26 -8.71 3.30 -0.24
CA GLY A 26 -8.17 2.62 -1.42
C GLY A 26 -7.09 1.60 -1.11
N SER A 27 -6.29 1.27 -2.12
CA SER A 27 -5.20 0.32 -1.99
C SER A 27 -3.89 0.82 -2.60
N LEU A 28 -2.79 0.58 -1.89
CA LEU A 28 -1.44 0.81 -2.39
C LEU A 28 -1.08 -0.27 -3.41
N ARG A 29 -0.40 0.12 -4.50
CA ARG A 29 0.35 -0.78 -5.38
C ARG A 29 1.83 -0.45 -5.39
N VAL A 30 2.65 -1.49 -5.40
CA VAL A 30 4.12 -1.42 -5.45
C VAL A 30 4.62 -2.09 -6.72
N PHE A 31 5.37 -1.34 -7.52
CA PHE A 31 5.92 -1.77 -8.81
C PHE A 31 7.44 -1.84 -8.74
N ASP A 32 8.01 -2.78 -9.50
CA ASP A 32 9.45 -2.96 -9.61
C ASP A 32 10.07 -2.04 -10.68
N SER A 33 9.26 -1.48 -11.58
CA SER A 33 9.68 -0.48 -12.56
C SER A 33 8.75 0.75 -12.61
N ARG A 34 9.31 1.89 -13.02
CA ARG A 34 8.54 3.12 -13.26
C ARG A 34 7.56 2.94 -14.42
N ALA A 35 8.02 2.28 -15.48
CA ALA A 35 7.24 2.09 -16.70
C ALA A 35 5.97 1.27 -16.45
N GLU A 36 6.03 0.20 -15.66
CA GLU A 36 4.84 -0.58 -15.27
C GLU A 36 3.87 0.25 -14.44
N ARG A 37 4.39 1.06 -13.49
CA ARG A 37 3.55 1.97 -12.71
C ARG A 37 2.84 2.97 -13.61
N ASP A 38 3.57 3.60 -14.52
CA ASP A 38 3.04 4.64 -15.41
C ASP A 38 2.00 4.06 -16.38
N ALA A 39 2.26 2.87 -16.93
CA ALA A 39 1.31 2.16 -17.78
C ALA A 39 0.03 1.81 -17.00
N TRP A 40 0.16 1.32 -15.76
CA TRP A 40 -0.99 0.99 -14.93
C TRP A 40 -1.84 2.22 -14.57
N VAL A 41 -1.20 3.37 -14.29
CA VAL A 41 -1.90 4.65 -14.06
C VAL A 41 -2.57 5.17 -15.34
N ALA A 42 -1.92 5.07 -16.50
CA ALA A 42 -2.47 5.51 -17.77
C ALA A 42 -3.63 4.63 -18.27
N ASP A 43 -3.67 3.36 -17.87
CA ASP A 43 -4.74 2.39 -18.15
C ASP A 43 -5.97 2.57 -17.23
N ASP A 44 -6.05 3.68 -16.50
CA ASP A 44 -7.23 3.95 -15.69
C ASP A 44 -8.47 4.21 -16.56
N VAL A 45 -9.63 3.74 -16.11
CA VAL A 45 -10.89 3.90 -16.82
C VAL A 45 -11.69 4.99 -16.11
N PHE A 46 -11.90 6.10 -16.80
CA PHE A 46 -12.67 7.22 -16.27
C PHE A 46 -14.15 6.86 -16.17
N ASP A 47 -14.72 6.94 -14.97
CA ASP A 47 -16.14 6.65 -14.67
C ASP A 47 -16.87 7.82 -13.99
N GLY A 48 -16.27 9.02 -14.05
CA GLY A 48 -16.72 10.22 -13.34
C GLY A 48 -15.61 10.81 -12.47
N ASN A 49 -14.61 10.01 -12.11
CA ASN A 49 -13.33 10.49 -11.58
C ASN A 49 -12.19 9.57 -12.07
N TRP A 50 -10.94 10.00 -11.84
CA TRP A 50 -9.77 9.13 -11.92
C TRP A 50 -9.60 8.40 -10.59
N HIS A 51 -9.09 7.19 -10.64
CA HIS A 51 -8.92 6.29 -9.50
C HIS A 51 -7.48 5.79 -9.35
N ARG A 52 -6.63 5.86 -10.37
CA ARG A 52 -5.23 5.42 -10.28
C ARG A 52 -4.31 6.63 -10.31
N GLU A 53 -3.47 6.75 -9.28
CA GLU A 53 -2.55 7.88 -9.16
C GLU A 53 -1.16 7.41 -8.75
N ALA A 54 -0.15 7.99 -9.38
CA ALA A 54 1.23 7.83 -8.93
C ALA A 54 1.49 8.62 -7.65
N ILE A 55 2.04 7.95 -6.63
CA ILE A 55 2.30 8.58 -5.33
C ILE A 55 3.80 8.60 -5.01
N THR A 56 4.17 9.45 -4.06
CA THR A 56 5.56 9.55 -3.60
C THR A 56 5.96 8.38 -2.71
N ALA A 57 7.27 8.14 -2.61
CA ALA A 57 7.80 7.15 -1.68
C ALA A 57 7.49 7.47 -0.20
N LYS A 58 7.30 8.76 0.13
CA LYS A 58 6.94 9.20 1.48
C LYS A 58 5.51 8.79 1.83
N GLU A 59 4.55 9.04 0.93
CA GLU A 59 3.15 8.65 1.09
C GLU A 59 3.02 7.13 1.14
N ALA A 60 3.66 6.42 0.20
CA ALA A 60 3.65 4.96 0.19
C ALA A 60 4.22 4.36 1.49
N ARG A 61 5.32 4.93 2.00
CA ARG A 61 5.92 4.50 3.28
C ARG A 61 4.94 4.69 4.45
N HIS A 62 4.22 5.81 4.47
CA HIS A 62 3.26 6.08 5.53
C HIS A 62 2.11 5.06 5.51
N ILE A 63 1.53 4.83 4.34
CA ILE A 63 0.45 3.85 4.13
C ILE A 63 0.92 2.43 4.51
N MET A 64 2.10 2.01 4.05
CA MET A 64 2.64 0.69 4.39
C MET A 64 2.85 0.55 5.89
N ALA A 65 3.46 1.54 6.54
CA ALA A 65 3.71 1.50 7.98
C ALA A 65 2.42 1.44 8.78
N ASP A 66 1.40 2.24 8.43
CA ASP A 66 0.13 2.23 9.15
C ASP A 66 -0.66 0.93 8.91
N THR A 67 -0.61 0.36 7.70
CA THR A 67 -1.21 -0.96 7.40
C THR A 67 -0.56 -2.06 8.24
N VAL A 68 0.78 -2.06 8.28
CA VAL A 68 1.56 -3.05 9.00
C VAL A 68 1.30 -2.94 10.51
N ILE A 69 1.35 -1.73 11.06
CA ILE A 69 1.10 -1.46 12.49
C ILE A 69 -0.33 -1.77 12.88
N GLY A 70 -1.31 -1.40 12.06
CA GLY A 70 -2.72 -1.73 12.30
C GLY A 70 -2.93 -3.24 12.36
N PHE A 71 -2.41 -3.97 11.37
CA PHE A 71 -2.50 -5.43 11.32
C PHE A 71 -1.79 -6.10 12.50
N ASP A 72 -0.57 -5.67 12.84
CA ASP A 72 0.20 -6.20 13.96
C ASP A 72 -0.44 -5.87 15.31
N ASN A 73 -1.06 -4.70 15.47
CA ASN A 73 -1.79 -4.35 16.69
C ASN A 73 -3.09 -5.15 16.83
N ASP A 74 -3.83 -5.36 15.74
CA ASP A 74 -5.01 -6.23 15.72
C ASP A 74 -4.62 -7.69 16.02
N MET A 75 -3.50 -8.15 15.46
CA MET A 75 -2.95 -9.47 15.76
C MET A 75 -2.40 -9.54 17.19
N ALA A 76 -1.77 -8.49 17.71
CA ALA A 76 -1.25 -8.44 19.08
C ALA A 76 -2.38 -8.41 20.13
N ALA A 77 -3.48 -7.72 19.81
CA ALA A 77 -4.69 -7.74 20.62
C ALA A 77 -5.35 -9.13 20.61
N ARG A 78 -5.21 -9.89 19.51
CA ARG A 78 -5.69 -11.28 19.38
C ARG A 78 -4.70 -12.32 19.92
N TYR A 79 -3.41 -12.01 19.95
CA TYR A 79 -2.30 -12.92 20.29
C TYR A 79 -1.18 -12.13 21.00
N ASP A 80 -0.82 -12.51 22.23
CA ASP A 80 0.04 -11.75 23.16
C ASP A 80 1.45 -11.39 22.61
N GLY A 81 1.59 -10.24 21.93
CA GLY A 81 2.88 -9.61 21.60
C GLY A 81 2.91 -8.82 20.28
N SER A 82 3.11 -7.49 20.36
CA SER A 82 3.23 -6.63 19.17
C SER A 82 4.69 -6.42 18.72
N ARG A 83 4.92 -6.42 17.40
CA ARG A 83 6.20 -6.06 16.74
C ARG A 83 6.23 -4.63 16.19
N SER A 84 5.20 -3.82 16.46
CA SER A 84 4.78 -2.66 15.67
C SER A 84 5.67 -1.40 15.72
N ALA A 85 6.72 -1.34 16.56
CA ALA A 85 7.64 -0.19 16.58
C ALA A 85 8.83 -0.31 15.60
N VAL A 86 9.26 -1.54 15.27
CA VAL A 86 10.48 -1.79 14.47
C VAL A 86 10.22 -1.53 12.98
N GLU A 87 9.00 -1.81 12.50
CA GLU A 87 8.68 -1.73 11.07
C GLU A 87 8.45 -0.29 10.57
N ARG A 88 8.08 0.66 11.45
CA ARG A 88 7.97 2.09 11.11
C ARG A 88 9.33 2.69 10.67
N TYR A 89 10.42 2.16 11.22
CA TYR A 89 11.80 2.59 10.94
C TYR A 89 12.60 1.58 10.10
N ALA A 90 11.96 0.49 9.65
CA ALA A 90 12.63 -0.51 8.83
C ALA A 90 13.12 0.08 7.48
N PRO A 91 14.20 -0.48 6.91
CA PRO A 91 14.60 -0.19 5.53
C PRO A 91 13.43 -0.42 4.57
N THR A 92 13.31 0.40 3.52
CA THR A 92 12.19 0.34 2.55
C THR A 92 11.96 -1.06 2.00
N ALA A 93 13.02 -1.84 1.76
CA ALA A 93 12.90 -3.20 1.26
C ALA A 93 12.24 -4.16 2.26
N GLU A 94 12.49 -4.00 3.56
CA GLU A 94 11.86 -4.81 4.60
C GLU A 94 10.40 -4.41 4.80
N LEU A 95 10.12 -3.10 4.78
CA LEU A 95 8.75 -2.60 4.87
C LEU A 95 7.88 -3.08 3.70
N VAL A 96 8.40 -3.06 2.46
CA VAL A 96 7.71 -3.60 1.29
C VAL A 96 7.46 -5.10 1.42
N ARG A 97 8.42 -5.87 1.97
CA ARG A 97 8.22 -7.32 2.21
C ARG A 97 7.15 -7.57 3.27
N ALA A 98 7.17 -6.84 4.39
CA ALA A 98 6.18 -6.96 5.44
C ALA A 98 4.78 -6.57 4.94
N TRP A 99 4.68 -5.47 4.19
CA TRP A 99 3.44 -5.03 3.57
C TRP A 99 2.91 -6.04 2.56
N ARG A 100 3.73 -6.52 1.61
CA ARG A 100 3.29 -7.54 0.61
C ARG A 100 2.77 -8.82 1.28
N ARG A 101 3.39 -9.26 2.38
CA ARG A 101 2.90 -10.40 3.18
C ARG A 101 1.48 -10.16 3.71
N ILE A 102 1.22 -8.98 4.26
CA ILE A 102 -0.09 -8.61 4.83
C ILE A 102 -1.10 -8.39 3.71
N ASP A 103 -0.72 -7.68 2.65
CA ASP A 103 -1.58 -7.43 1.49
C ASP A 103 -2.01 -8.74 0.83
N MET A 104 -1.15 -9.74 0.74
CA MET A 104 -1.52 -11.08 0.27
C MET A 104 -2.56 -11.77 1.17
N GLN A 105 -2.54 -11.54 2.49
CA GLN A 105 -3.54 -12.10 3.41
C GLN A 105 -4.88 -11.35 3.32
N LEU A 106 -4.85 -10.04 3.14
CA LEU A 106 -6.05 -9.20 3.05
C LEU A 106 -6.70 -9.26 1.67
N ASN A 107 -5.89 -9.38 0.61
CA ASN A 107 -6.30 -9.35 -0.80
C ASN A 107 -5.80 -10.57 -1.57
N PRO A 108 -6.12 -11.81 -1.17
CA PRO A 108 -5.57 -13.02 -1.79
C PRO A 108 -5.88 -13.10 -3.29
N VAL A 109 -7.03 -12.60 -3.72
CA VAL A 109 -7.46 -12.59 -5.14
C VAL A 109 -6.51 -11.75 -6.02
N ALA A 110 -5.87 -10.72 -5.49
CA ALA A 110 -4.91 -9.91 -6.24
C ALA A 110 -3.58 -10.64 -6.52
N TYR A 111 -3.32 -11.76 -5.81
CA TYR A 111 -2.07 -12.53 -5.87
C TYR A 111 -2.23 -13.96 -6.38
N MET A 112 -3.46 -14.45 -6.53
CA MET A 112 -3.71 -15.81 -7.00
C MET A 112 -3.49 -15.99 -8.51
N GLY A 113 -3.47 -14.92 -9.30
CA GLY A 113 -3.43 -15.03 -10.76
C GLY A 113 -4.67 -15.75 -11.32
N GLU A 114 -4.95 -15.52 -12.60
CA GLU A 114 -5.81 -16.42 -13.37
C GLU A 114 -5.12 -17.76 -13.64
#